data_AF-A0AAU2X3T0-F1
#
_entry.id   AF-A0AAU2X3T0-F1
#
_cell.length_a   1.000
_cell.length_b   1.000
_cell.length_c   1.000
_cell.angle_alpha   90.00
_cell.angle_beta   90.00
_cell.angle_gamma   90.00
#
_symmetry.space_group_name_H-M   'P 1'
#
loop_
_entity.id
_entity.type
_entity.pdbx_description
1 polymer ?
#
loop_
_entity_poly.entity_id
_entity_poly.type
_entity_poly.pdbx_seq_one_letter_code
_entity_poly.pdbx_strand_id
1 'polypeptide(L)'
;MAVEENGFLEYLQLQDGEPSLVTKSELIAQVRAEGYPVSDRQLTFYVSEGLLPRSVRVGSRAGAYPAIVQQLLTWILRARDGGVTIDVLKELLPVWKFLVRARSRCELDLGELEYVARQHVTSTEGALNVARLVIDVMSRRCGKCRGDIRIVAKDGTSTRMGDPSSTVGFAIVRPFDSGESQPPTPRWFATARVSLASTDRPSSDPTTVILGLKPNEPLPPDPEDEAFEPQDELRAVAPDS
;
A
#
# COMPACT_ATOMS: atom_id res chain seq x y z
N MET A 1 28.18 -14.02 -9.53
CA MET A 1 26.81 -14.51 -9.77
C MET A 1 25.98 -13.30 -10.19
N ALA A 2 25.35 -13.36 -11.37
CA ALA A 2 24.78 -12.20 -12.02
C ALA A 2 23.48 -11.76 -11.32
N VAL A 3 23.44 -10.48 -10.97
CA VAL A 3 22.30 -9.76 -10.38
C VAL A 3 21.16 -9.72 -11.40
N GLU A 4 20.26 -10.69 -11.34
CA GLU A 4 18.91 -10.59 -11.93
C GLU A 4 17.92 -9.93 -10.94
N GLU A 5 18.37 -9.11 -9.99
CA GLU A 5 17.52 -8.67 -8.86
C GLU A 5 16.50 -7.55 -9.17
N ASN A 6 16.47 -6.99 -10.38
CA ASN A 6 15.43 -6.02 -10.75
C ASN A 6 15.19 -5.92 -12.27
N GLY A 7 14.85 -7.06 -12.88
CA GLY A 7 14.74 -7.21 -14.33
C GLY A 7 13.50 -6.56 -14.95
N PHE A 8 13.65 -5.95 -16.12
CA PHE A 8 12.54 -5.41 -16.93
C PHE A 8 11.40 -6.41 -17.14
N LEU A 9 11.74 -7.68 -17.43
CA LEU A 9 10.77 -8.75 -17.67
C LEU A 9 9.93 -9.07 -16.43
N GLU A 10 10.51 -8.99 -15.24
CA GLU A 10 9.76 -9.21 -14.00
C GLU A 10 8.64 -8.18 -13.85
N TYR A 11 8.92 -6.90 -14.11
CA TYR A 11 7.92 -5.84 -14.09
C TYR A 11 6.90 -5.96 -15.21
N LEU A 12 7.30 -6.49 -16.37
CA LEU A 12 6.37 -6.78 -17.44
C LEU A 12 5.36 -7.86 -17.01
N GLN A 13 5.81 -8.89 -16.28
CA GLN A 13 4.97 -9.96 -15.73
C GLN A 13 4.12 -9.52 -14.52
N LEU A 14 4.50 -8.45 -13.83
CA LEU A 14 3.71 -7.86 -12.74
C LEU A 14 2.48 -7.08 -13.25
N GLN A 15 2.35 -6.85 -14.54
CA GLN A 15 1.20 -6.16 -15.11
C GLN A 15 0.00 -7.11 -15.20
N ASP A 16 -1.15 -6.62 -14.75
CA ASP A 16 -2.43 -7.30 -14.95
C ASP A 16 -2.81 -7.22 -16.43
N GLY A 17 -2.92 -8.37 -17.11
CA GLY A 17 -3.40 -8.43 -18.49
C GLY A 17 -2.31 -8.23 -19.54
N GLU A 18 -2.61 -7.46 -20.59
CA GLU A 18 -1.69 -7.30 -21.72
C GLU A 18 -0.44 -6.49 -21.33
N PRO A 19 0.76 -6.96 -21.69
CA PRO A 19 2.01 -6.27 -21.37
C PRO A 19 2.07 -4.91 -22.07
N SER A 20 1.88 -3.85 -21.28
CA SER A 20 1.95 -2.46 -21.76
C SER A 20 3.30 -1.83 -21.46
N LEU A 21 3.75 -0.98 -22.37
CA LEU A 21 4.99 -0.21 -22.26
C LEU A 21 4.68 1.27 -22.37
N VAL A 22 5.37 2.07 -21.54
CA VAL A 22 5.31 3.53 -21.56
C VAL A 22 6.70 4.08 -21.85
N THR A 23 6.78 5.12 -22.66
CA THR A 23 8.01 5.85 -22.88
C THR A 23 8.44 6.58 -21.61
N LYS A 24 9.72 6.93 -21.50
CA LYS A 24 10.23 7.75 -20.40
C LYS A 24 9.43 9.05 -20.19
N SER A 25 9.08 9.74 -21.29
CA SER A 25 8.35 11.00 -21.25
C SER A 25 6.91 10.82 -20.75
N GLU A 26 6.23 9.76 -21.18
CA GLU A 26 4.89 9.41 -20.70
C GLU A 26 4.89 9.05 -19.22
N LEU A 27 5.86 8.24 -18.78
CA LEU A 27 6.03 7.87 -17.37
C LEU A 27 6.17 9.12 -16.48
N ILE A 28 7.02 10.07 -16.87
CA ILE A 28 7.23 11.32 -16.12
C ILE A 28 5.96 12.17 -16.12
N ALA A 29 5.27 12.28 -17.25
CA ALA A 29 4.03 13.04 -17.35
C ALA A 29 2.93 12.47 -16.46
N GLN A 30 2.76 11.15 -16.44
CA GLN A 30 1.77 10.46 -15.60
C GLN A 30 2.04 10.66 -14.10
N VAL A 31 3.29 10.50 -13.67
CA VAL A 31 3.66 10.70 -12.25
C VAL A 31 3.47 12.16 -11.81
N ARG A 32 3.75 13.13 -12.69
CA ARG A 32 3.47 14.54 -12.42
C ARG A 32 1.98 14.86 -12.36
N ALA A 33 1.17 14.20 -13.19
CA ALA A 33 -0.29 14.35 -13.14
C ALA A 33 -0.87 13.83 -11.80
N GLU A 34 -0.21 12.88 -11.14
CA GLU A 34 -0.53 12.43 -9.78
C GLU A 34 -0.03 13.40 -8.68
N GLY A 35 0.58 14.53 -9.06
CA GLY A 35 1.06 15.56 -8.12
C GLY A 35 2.49 15.37 -7.63
N TYR A 36 3.23 14.36 -8.11
CA TYR A 36 4.60 14.12 -7.67
C TYR A 36 5.64 14.78 -8.57
N PRO A 37 6.52 15.65 -8.03
CA PRO A 37 7.57 16.25 -8.81
C PRO A 37 8.66 15.21 -9.13
N VAL A 38 8.80 14.87 -10.41
CA VAL A 38 9.88 13.98 -10.89
C VAL A 38 10.64 14.56 -12.07
N SER A 39 11.96 14.48 -12.01
CA SER A 39 12.90 14.87 -13.05
C SER A 39 13.60 13.65 -13.67
N ASP A 40 14.11 13.82 -14.88
CA ASP A 40 14.94 12.82 -15.55
C ASP A 40 16.12 12.35 -14.69
N ARG A 41 16.72 13.27 -13.91
CA ARG A 41 17.85 12.95 -13.03
C ARG A 41 17.43 12.07 -11.86
N GLN A 42 16.27 12.32 -11.27
CA GLN A 42 15.71 11.45 -10.22
C GLN A 42 15.39 10.06 -10.76
N LEU A 43 14.82 9.97 -11.96
CA LEU A 43 14.57 8.67 -12.59
C LEU A 43 15.87 7.88 -12.79
N THR A 44 16.90 8.52 -13.33
CA THR A 44 18.23 7.90 -13.50
C THR A 44 18.83 7.47 -12.17
N PHE A 45 18.68 8.29 -11.12
CA PHE A 45 19.15 7.95 -9.78
C PHE A 45 18.46 6.70 -9.23
N TYR A 46 17.14 6.58 -9.31
CA TYR A 46 16.45 5.37 -8.84
C TYR A 46 16.75 4.12 -9.66
N VAL A 47 17.07 4.27 -10.96
CA VAL A 47 17.58 3.17 -11.78
C VAL A 47 18.99 2.76 -11.33
N SER A 48 19.89 3.71 -11.03
CA SER A 48 21.25 3.40 -10.57
C SER A 48 21.27 2.78 -9.18
N GLU A 49 20.36 3.20 -8.30
CA GLU A 49 20.14 2.58 -6.99
C GLU A 49 19.43 1.22 -7.06
N GLY A 50 19.05 0.76 -8.26
CA GLY A 50 18.39 -0.53 -8.41
C GLY A 50 16.96 -0.58 -7.85
N LEU A 51 16.32 0.57 -7.62
CA LEU A 51 14.92 0.65 -7.20
C LEU A 51 13.95 0.54 -8.40
N LEU A 52 14.38 1.00 -9.58
CA LEU A 52 13.63 0.90 -10.83
C LEU A 52 14.34 -0.05 -11.82
N PRO A 53 13.60 -0.75 -12.70
CA PRO A 53 14.21 -1.53 -13.77
C PRO A 53 14.91 -0.61 -14.77
N ARG A 54 15.90 -1.15 -15.49
CA ARG A 54 16.46 -0.48 -16.67
C ARG A 54 15.41 -0.42 -17.78
N SER A 55 15.37 0.68 -18.52
CA SER A 55 14.52 0.77 -19.71
C SER A 55 15.04 -0.12 -20.83
N VAL A 56 14.11 -0.57 -21.67
CA VAL A 56 14.41 -1.28 -22.92
C VAL A 56 14.09 -0.36 -24.09
N ARG A 57 14.86 -0.47 -25.17
CA ARG A 57 14.57 0.28 -26.40
C ARG A 57 13.48 -0.42 -27.19
N VAL A 58 12.43 0.32 -27.54
CA VAL A 58 11.35 -0.15 -28.42
C VAL A 58 11.38 0.70 -29.69
N GLY A 59 11.52 0.07 -30.85
CA GLY A 59 11.56 0.78 -32.14
C GLY A 59 12.74 1.77 -32.27
N SER A 60 12.46 2.97 -32.79
CA SER A 60 13.44 3.88 -33.38
C SER A 60 14.20 4.82 -32.42
N ARG A 61 14.37 4.45 -31.13
CA ARG A 61 15.38 4.96 -30.13
C ARG A 61 14.81 5.33 -28.75
N ALA A 62 13.49 5.38 -28.55
CA ALA A 62 12.94 5.76 -27.24
C ALA A 62 13.13 4.63 -26.20
N GLY A 63 13.58 4.99 -25.01
CA GLY A 63 13.59 4.10 -23.86
C GLY A 63 12.18 3.95 -23.30
N ALA A 64 11.74 2.71 -23.10
CA ALA A 64 10.44 2.36 -22.57
C ALA A 64 10.57 1.54 -21.27
N TYR A 65 9.55 1.66 -20.43
CA TYR A 65 9.39 0.96 -19.16
C TYR A 65 8.06 0.20 -19.17
N PRO A 66 7.92 -0.91 -18.44
CA PRO A 66 6.62 -1.51 -18.16
C PRO A 66 5.70 -0.49 -17.46
N ALA A 67 4.41 -0.43 -17.81
CA ALA A 67 3.52 0.61 -17.28
C ALA A 67 3.38 0.57 -15.75
N ILE A 68 3.55 -0.61 -15.13
CA ILE A 68 3.58 -0.76 -13.66
C ILE A 68 4.67 0.07 -12.98
N VAL A 69 5.72 0.47 -13.70
CA VAL A 69 6.80 1.33 -13.17
C VAL A 69 6.28 2.69 -12.74
N GLN A 70 5.16 3.18 -13.31
CA GLN A 70 4.46 4.36 -12.80
C GLN A 70 4.06 4.17 -11.33
N GLN A 71 3.39 3.06 -11.00
CA GLN A 71 2.94 2.77 -9.64
C GLN A 71 4.12 2.61 -8.67
N LEU A 72 5.19 1.95 -9.14
CA LEU A 72 6.43 1.78 -8.40
C LEU A 72 7.08 3.13 -8.08
N LEU A 73 7.22 4.00 -9.07
CA LEU A 73 7.82 5.32 -8.92
C LEU A 73 6.99 6.23 -8.01
N THR A 74 5.66 6.22 -8.16
CA THR A 74 4.76 6.94 -7.23
C THR A 74 4.92 6.42 -5.80
N TRP A 75 5.00 5.11 -5.59
CA TRP A 75 5.25 4.53 -4.26
C TRP A 75 6.60 4.99 -3.68
N ILE A 76 7.68 4.92 -4.47
CA ILE A 76 9.01 5.38 -4.05
C ILE A 76 8.96 6.85 -3.63
N LEU A 77 8.39 7.73 -4.46
CA LEU A 77 8.32 9.16 -4.17
C LEU A 77 7.53 9.44 -2.89
N ARG A 78 6.35 8.82 -2.74
CA ARG A 78 5.52 8.95 -1.54
C ARG A 78 6.22 8.44 -0.27
N ALA A 79 6.96 7.34 -0.37
CA ALA A 79 7.73 6.80 0.75
C ALA A 79 8.92 7.71 1.10
N ARG A 80 9.59 8.29 0.09
CA ARG A 80 10.66 9.28 0.28
C ARG A 80 10.16 10.56 0.93
N ASP A 81 8.99 11.06 0.54
CA ASP A 81 8.35 12.22 1.20
C ASP A 81 8.03 11.92 2.67
N GLY A 82 7.77 10.64 2.99
CA GLY A 82 7.62 10.14 4.35
C GLY A 82 8.92 9.86 5.11
N GLY A 83 10.09 10.20 4.55
CA GLY A 83 11.39 10.05 5.20
C GLY A 83 12.07 8.68 5.02
N VAL A 84 11.47 7.74 4.29
CA VAL A 84 12.03 6.39 4.14
C VAL A 84 13.36 6.42 3.38
N THR A 85 14.38 5.75 3.91
CA THR A 85 15.71 5.71 3.28
C THR A 85 15.76 4.82 2.03
N ILE A 86 16.76 5.01 1.17
CA ILE A 86 16.92 4.20 -0.06
C ILE A 86 17.15 2.73 0.28
N ASP A 87 17.92 2.44 1.32
CA ASP A 87 18.22 1.06 1.73
C ASP A 87 16.96 0.35 2.22
N VAL A 88 16.11 1.06 2.97
CA VAL A 88 14.81 0.54 3.39
C VAL A 88 13.87 0.33 2.20
N LEU A 89 13.90 1.22 1.19
CA LEU A 89 13.13 1.00 -0.04
C LEU A 89 13.58 -0.27 -0.79
N LYS A 90 14.88 -0.59 -0.77
CA LYS A 90 15.41 -1.84 -1.34
C LYS A 90 14.89 -3.05 -0.56
N GLU A 91 14.89 -3.00 0.77
CA GLU A 91 14.31 -4.05 1.64
C GLU A 91 12.82 -4.27 1.38
N LEU A 92 12.07 -3.19 1.15
CA LEU A 92 10.62 -3.22 0.94
C LEU A 92 10.21 -3.59 -0.48
N LEU A 93 11.12 -3.51 -1.46
CA LEU A 93 10.80 -3.75 -2.86
C LEU A 93 10.26 -5.17 -3.13
N PRO A 94 10.84 -6.25 -2.59
CA PRO A 94 10.28 -7.60 -2.72
C PRO A 94 8.87 -7.72 -2.12
N VAL A 95 8.62 -7.06 -1.00
CA VAL A 95 7.29 -7.01 -0.35
C VAL A 95 6.29 -6.26 -1.24
N TRP A 96 6.72 -5.14 -1.86
CA TRP A 96 5.88 -4.39 -2.80
C TRP A 96 5.50 -5.25 -4.00
N LYS A 97 6.46 -5.99 -4.58
CA LYS A 97 6.21 -6.90 -5.71
C LYS A 97 5.23 -8.02 -5.33
N PHE A 98 5.40 -8.61 -4.14
CA PHE A 98 4.47 -9.60 -3.59
C PHE A 98 3.05 -9.02 -3.48
N LEU A 99 2.90 -7.83 -2.88
CA LEU A 99 1.59 -7.21 -2.70
C LEU A 99 0.92 -6.83 -4.01
N VAL A 100 1.69 -6.39 -5.01
CA VAL A 100 1.18 -6.15 -6.36
C VAL A 100 0.62 -7.45 -6.94
N ARG A 101 1.36 -8.58 -6.86
CA ARG A 101 0.88 -9.89 -7.33
C ARG A 101 -0.34 -10.39 -6.55
N ALA A 102 -0.35 -10.23 -5.23
CA ALA A 102 -1.48 -10.59 -4.37
C ALA A 102 -2.76 -9.84 -4.80
N ARG A 103 -2.63 -8.53 -5.03
CA ARG A 103 -3.71 -7.68 -5.54
C ARG A 103 -4.19 -8.12 -6.92
N SER A 104 -3.27 -8.47 -7.83
CA SER A 104 -3.57 -8.99 -9.16
C SER A 104 -4.38 -10.30 -9.11
N ARG A 105 -4.06 -11.17 -8.15
CA ARG A 105 -4.70 -12.47 -7.95
C ARG A 105 -5.97 -12.40 -7.08
N CYS A 106 -6.34 -11.20 -6.60
CA CYS A 106 -7.43 -11.00 -5.64
C CYS A 106 -7.28 -11.84 -4.36
N GLU A 107 -6.05 -12.13 -3.94
CA GLU A 107 -5.77 -12.95 -2.76
C GLU A 107 -4.49 -12.47 -2.05
N LEU A 108 -4.61 -12.18 -0.77
CA LEU A 108 -3.52 -11.77 0.12
C LEU A 108 -3.31 -12.86 1.20
N ASP A 109 -2.32 -13.71 0.98
CA ASP A 109 -1.87 -14.70 1.98
C ASP A 109 -0.95 -14.05 3.02
N LEU A 110 -1.38 -14.06 4.29
CA LEU A 110 -0.62 -13.45 5.39
C LEU A 110 0.59 -14.28 5.84
N GLY A 111 0.60 -15.58 5.56
CA GLY A 111 1.75 -16.46 5.78
C GLY A 111 2.86 -16.20 4.76
N GLU A 112 2.49 -16.09 3.48
CA GLU A 112 3.44 -15.73 2.42
C GLU A 112 3.96 -14.29 2.60
N LEU A 113 3.08 -13.34 2.97
CA LEU A 113 3.50 -11.98 3.30
C LEU A 113 4.54 -11.95 4.43
N GLU A 114 4.30 -12.68 5.52
CA GLU A 114 5.28 -12.78 6.62
C GLU A 114 6.58 -13.40 6.13
N TYR A 115 6.51 -14.46 5.35
CA TYR A 115 7.68 -15.15 4.82
C TYR A 115 8.55 -14.20 3.97
N VAL A 116 7.94 -13.50 3.00
CA VAL A 116 8.63 -12.53 2.15
C VAL A 116 9.20 -11.37 2.97
N ALA A 117 8.42 -10.83 3.92
CA ALA A 117 8.89 -9.74 4.77
C ALA A 117 10.10 -10.18 5.62
N ARG A 118 10.08 -11.36 6.24
CA ARG A 118 11.21 -11.87 7.03
C ARG A 118 12.47 -12.12 6.20
N GLN A 119 12.31 -12.51 4.94
CA GLN A 119 13.44 -12.78 4.06
C GLN A 119 14.15 -11.50 3.61
N HIS A 120 13.42 -10.38 3.45
CA HIS A 120 13.96 -9.18 2.81
C HIS A 120 14.05 -7.95 3.71
N VAL A 121 13.25 -7.87 4.77
CA VAL A 121 13.19 -6.73 5.69
C VAL A 121 14.02 -7.05 6.93
N THR A 122 15.19 -6.43 7.03
CA THR A 122 16.15 -6.68 8.10
C THR A 122 16.26 -5.52 9.08
N SER A 123 15.93 -4.31 8.63
CA SER A 123 15.97 -3.11 9.45
C SER A 123 14.68 -2.93 10.27
N THR A 124 14.80 -2.27 11.42
CA THR A 124 13.63 -1.87 12.23
C THR A 124 12.77 -0.83 11.49
N GLU A 125 13.39 0.08 10.74
CA GLU A 125 12.68 1.06 9.91
C GLU A 125 11.86 0.36 8.81
N GLY A 126 12.44 -0.64 8.12
CA GLY A 126 11.71 -1.45 7.15
C GLY A 126 10.54 -2.18 7.78
N ALA A 127 10.74 -2.81 8.93
CA ALA A 127 9.67 -3.54 9.63
C ALA A 127 8.49 -2.63 10.02
N LEU A 128 8.77 -1.38 10.43
CA LEU A 128 7.75 -0.36 10.71
C LEU A 128 6.98 0.05 9.44
N ASN A 129 7.65 0.06 8.28
CA ASN A 129 7.06 0.49 7.02
C ASN A 129 6.30 -0.63 6.27
N VAL A 130 6.40 -1.90 6.67
CA VAL A 130 5.61 -3.00 6.05
C VAL A 130 4.11 -2.72 6.14
N ALA A 131 3.60 -2.30 7.31
CA ALA A 131 2.18 -2.00 7.49
C ALA A 131 1.71 -0.87 6.57
N ARG A 132 2.52 0.18 6.44
CA ARG A 132 2.26 1.32 5.55
C ARG A 132 2.26 0.89 4.08
N LEU A 133 3.19 0.01 3.70
CA LEU A 133 3.26 -0.54 2.35
C LEU A 133 2.02 -1.38 2.01
N VAL A 134 1.54 -2.21 2.94
CA VAL A 134 0.30 -2.97 2.77
C VAL A 134 -0.88 -2.04 2.52
N ILE A 135 -1.03 -0.98 3.32
CA ILE A 135 -2.07 0.04 3.09
C ILE A 135 -1.91 0.66 1.69
N ASP A 136 -0.70 1.10 1.34
CA ASP A 136 -0.43 1.80 0.09
C ASP A 136 -0.75 0.98 -1.16
N VAL A 137 -0.38 -0.31 -1.18
CA VAL A 137 -0.58 -1.17 -2.35
C VAL A 137 -2.02 -1.69 -2.43
N MET A 138 -2.58 -2.12 -1.29
CA MET A 138 -3.88 -2.77 -1.25
C MET A 138 -5.05 -1.79 -1.37
N SER A 139 -4.85 -0.51 -0.99
CA SER A 139 -5.91 0.51 -1.06
C SER A 139 -6.05 1.17 -2.44
N ARG A 140 -5.13 0.91 -3.39
CA ARG A 140 -5.10 1.56 -4.72
C ARG A 140 -6.09 1.00 -5.76
N ARG A 141 -6.79 -0.10 -5.50
CA ARG A 141 -7.83 -0.63 -6.42
C ARG A 141 -9.12 0.19 -6.28
N CYS A 142 -9.95 0.16 -7.34
CA CYS A 142 -11.29 0.71 -7.29
C CYS A 142 -12.06 0.12 -6.09
N GLY A 143 -12.87 0.92 -5.37
CA GLY A 143 -13.55 0.47 -4.14
C GLY A 143 -14.36 -0.83 -4.32
N LYS A 144 -14.99 -1.01 -5.48
CA LYS A 144 -15.70 -2.26 -5.86
C LYS A 144 -14.75 -3.44 -6.00
N CYS A 145 -13.62 -3.24 -6.67
CA CYS A 145 -12.59 -4.25 -6.91
C CYS A 145 -11.84 -4.65 -5.62
N ARG A 146 -11.74 -3.73 -4.65
CA ARG A 146 -11.09 -3.95 -3.36
C ARG A 146 -11.86 -4.96 -2.50
N GLY A 147 -13.20 -4.92 -2.55
CA GLY A 147 -14.06 -5.85 -1.81
C GLY A 147 -13.88 -7.32 -2.19
N ASP A 148 -13.41 -7.59 -3.41
CA ASP A 148 -13.23 -8.94 -3.93
C ASP A 148 -11.92 -9.62 -3.49
N ILE A 149 -10.98 -8.84 -2.94
CA ILE A 149 -9.70 -9.38 -2.47
C ILE A 149 -9.96 -10.21 -1.21
N ARG A 150 -9.52 -11.47 -1.22
CA ARG A 150 -9.56 -12.36 -0.06
C ARG A 150 -8.28 -12.21 0.76
N ILE A 151 -8.43 -12.08 2.07
CA ILE A 151 -7.32 -12.15 3.02
C ILE A 151 -7.32 -13.56 3.58
N VAL A 152 -6.22 -14.30 3.40
CA VAL A 152 -6.05 -15.66 3.92
C VAL A 152 -5.12 -15.58 5.12
N ALA A 153 -5.66 -15.86 6.30
CA ALA A 153 -4.90 -15.91 7.53
C ALA A 153 -4.06 -17.20 7.62
N LYS A 154 -3.10 -17.22 8.53
CA LYS A 154 -2.13 -18.32 8.69
C LYS A 154 -2.76 -19.63 9.16
N ASP A 155 -3.94 -19.56 9.76
CA ASP A 155 -4.74 -20.73 10.15
C ASP A 155 -5.64 -21.25 9.02
N GLY A 156 -5.56 -20.63 7.83
CA GLY A 156 -6.36 -20.96 6.66
C GLY A 156 -7.74 -20.28 6.63
N THR A 157 -8.10 -19.49 7.64
CA THR A 157 -9.34 -18.71 7.59
C THR A 157 -9.26 -17.63 6.52
N SER A 158 -10.36 -17.44 5.77
CA SER A 158 -10.43 -16.46 4.69
C SER A 158 -11.52 -15.44 4.98
N THR A 159 -11.17 -14.16 4.94
CA THR A 159 -12.10 -13.05 5.02
C THR A 159 -12.01 -12.18 3.77
N ARG A 160 -13.07 -11.45 3.46
CA ARG A 160 -13.02 -10.46 2.37
C ARG A 160 -12.42 -9.17 2.89
N MET A 161 -11.59 -8.53 2.08
CA MET A 161 -11.01 -7.23 2.42
C MET A 161 -12.09 -6.15 2.59
N GLY A 162 -13.22 -6.27 1.90
CA GLY A 162 -14.37 -5.37 2.08
C GLY A 162 -15.16 -5.57 3.38
N ASP A 163 -14.88 -6.61 4.16
CA ASP A 163 -15.53 -6.83 5.45
C ASP A 163 -15.02 -5.79 6.46
N PRO A 164 -15.90 -5.00 7.12
CA PRO A 164 -15.50 -4.02 8.14
C PRO A 164 -14.58 -4.62 9.23
N SER A 165 -14.82 -5.89 9.59
CA SER A 165 -14.10 -6.58 10.65
C SER A 165 -12.70 -7.07 10.24
N SER A 166 -12.37 -7.04 8.94
CA SER A 166 -11.07 -7.48 8.43
C SER A 166 -9.95 -6.52 8.82
N THR A 167 -9.12 -6.97 9.77
CA THR A 167 -7.90 -6.25 10.17
C THR A 167 -6.68 -7.14 10.03
N VAL A 168 -5.55 -6.54 9.66
CA VAL A 168 -4.25 -7.22 9.62
C VAL A 168 -3.39 -6.65 10.74
N GLY A 169 -2.96 -7.53 11.65
CA GLY A 169 -2.06 -7.20 12.74
C GLY A 169 -0.60 -7.48 12.39
N PHE A 170 0.27 -6.54 12.73
CA PHE A 170 1.71 -6.65 12.59
C PHE A 170 2.34 -6.61 13.98
N ALA A 171 3.15 -7.62 14.28
CA ALA A 171 4.04 -7.62 15.44
C ALA A 171 5.47 -7.34 14.94
N ILE A 172 6.04 -6.22 15.40
CA ILE A 172 7.38 -5.79 15.01
C ILE A 172 8.33 -6.20 16.11
N VAL A 173 9.30 -7.03 15.75
CA VAL A 173 10.30 -7.58 16.67
C VAL A 173 11.63 -6.92 16.38
N ARG A 174 12.34 -6.53 17.44
CA ARG A 174 13.70 -6.01 17.34
C ARG A 174 14.66 -6.96 18.06
N PRO A 175 15.83 -7.29 17.48
CA PRO A 175 16.87 -7.97 18.23
C PRO A 175 17.35 -7.03 19.35
N PHE A 176 17.23 -7.50 20.59
CA PHE A 176 17.79 -6.80 21.75
C PHE A 176 19.22 -7.31 21.96
N ASP A 177 20.19 -6.39 21.90
CA ASP A 177 21.58 -6.72 22.17
C ASP A 177 21.81 -6.69 23.68
N SER A 178 22.00 -7.87 24.27
CA SER A 178 22.20 -8.05 25.72
C SER A 178 23.67 -7.97 26.14
N GLY A 179 24.56 -7.49 25.25
CA GLY A 179 26.00 -7.40 25.46
C GLY A 179 26.76 -8.52 24.77
N GLU A 180 28.09 -8.34 24.59
CA GLU A 180 28.99 -9.12 23.70
C GLU A 180 29.00 -10.65 23.87
N SER A 181 28.31 -11.21 24.88
CA SER A 181 28.37 -12.63 25.22
C SER A 181 27.04 -13.38 25.11
N GLN A 182 25.94 -12.74 24.72
CA GLN A 182 24.65 -13.43 24.55
C GLN A 182 24.10 -13.25 23.13
N PRO A 183 23.52 -14.31 22.53
CA PRO A 183 22.85 -14.18 21.24
C PRO A 183 21.70 -13.18 21.37
N PRO A 184 21.48 -12.32 20.36
CA PRO A 184 20.43 -11.32 20.40
C PRO A 184 19.08 -11.99 20.62
N THR A 185 18.35 -11.57 21.66
CA THR A 185 17.03 -12.13 21.96
C THR A 185 15.96 -11.28 21.25
N PRO A 186 15.06 -11.90 20.46
CA PRO A 186 13.98 -11.16 19.82
C PRO A 186 13.03 -10.62 20.90
N ARG A 187 12.83 -9.30 20.92
CA ARG A 187 11.84 -8.66 21.78
C ARG A 187 10.77 -7.97 20.96
N TRP A 188 9.54 -8.10 21.40
CA TRP A 188 8.43 -7.34 20.82
C TRP A 188 8.69 -5.85 21.06
N PHE A 189 8.79 -5.09 19.96
CA PHE A 189 9.11 -3.67 19.99
C PHE A 189 7.89 -2.80 19.73
N ALA A 190 7.07 -3.16 18.74
CA ALA A 190 5.88 -2.40 18.37
C ALA A 190 4.78 -3.29 17.78
N THR A 191 3.57 -2.75 17.76
CA THR A 191 2.41 -3.34 17.06
C THR A 191 1.79 -2.31 16.15
N ALA A 192 1.42 -2.73 14.94
CA ALA A 192 0.54 -1.97 14.07
C ALA A 192 -0.67 -2.85 13.73
N ARG A 193 -1.86 -2.25 13.67
CA ARG A 193 -3.05 -2.92 13.15
C ARG A 193 -3.62 -2.03 12.07
N VAL A 194 -3.81 -2.59 10.88
CA VAL A 194 -4.38 -1.87 9.75
C VAL A 194 -5.74 -2.46 9.44
N SER A 195 -6.75 -1.59 9.28
CA SER A 195 -8.01 -2.00 8.67
C SER A 195 -7.86 -1.86 7.16
N LEU A 196 -8.21 -2.93 6.43
CA LEU A 196 -8.24 -2.91 4.97
C LEU A 196 -9.67 -2.81 4.44
N ALA A 197 -10.65 -2.62 5.32
CA ALA A 197 -12.03 -2.34 4.94
C ALA A 197 -12.16 -0.99 4.21
N SER A 198 -13.11 -0.91 3.30
CA SER A 198 -13.61 0.37 2.80
C SER A 198 -14.74 0.82 3.71
N THR A 199 -14.76 2.08 4.13
CA THR A 199 -15.97 2.65 4.74
C THR A 199 -16.90 3.11 3.63
N ASP A 200 -18.20 2.83 3.75
CA ASP A 200 -19.22 3.28 2.79
C ASP A 200 -19.45 4.80 2.87
N ARG A 201 -18.99 5.43 3.96
CA ARG A 201 -18.99 6.87 4.19
C ARG A 201 -17.59 7.32 4.61
N PRO A 202 -16.70 7.67 3.67
CA PRO A 202 -15.50 8.42 4.03
C PRO A 202 -15.94 9.79 4.55
N SER A 203 -15.44 10.21 5.72
CA SER A 203 -15.63 11.59 6.19
C SER A 203 -15.16 12.55 5.10
N SER A 204 -15.99 13.54 4.77
CA SER A 204 -15.67 14.55 3.76
C SER A 204 -14.69 15.61 4.27
N ASP A 205 -14.42 15.63 5.58
CA ASP A 205 -13.47 16.55 6.20
C ASP A 205 -12.03 15.98 6.15
N PRO A 206 -11.13 16.57 5.34
CA PRO A 206 -9.75 16.12 5.22
C PRO A 206 -8.92 16.33 6.50
N THR A 207 -9.47 17.00 7.53
CA THR A 207 -8.81 17.27 8.81
C THR A 207 -9.23 16.34 9.94
N THR A 208 -10.22 15.47 9.71
CA THR A 208 -10.73 14.56 10.74
C THR A 208 -9.77 13.39 10.99
N VAL A 209 -9.03 13.47 12.10
CA VAL A 209 -8.27 12.36 12.67
C VAL A 209 -8.93 11.94 13.97
N ILE A 210 -9.60 10.77 13.96
CA ILE A 210 -10.27 10.26 15.16
C ILE A 210 -9.33 9.27 15.85
N LEU A 211 -8.86 9.64 17.04
CA LEU A 211 -7.98 8.82 17.87
C LEU A 211 -8.79 8.10 18.95
N GLY A 212 -8.35 6.88 19.30
CA GLY A 212 -8.89 6.14 20.45
C GLY A 212 -10.10 5.24 20.18
N LEU A 213 -10.59 5.17 18.94
CA LEU A 213 -11.65 4.23 18.57
C LEU A 213 -11.13 2.79 18.50
N LYS A 214 -11.95 1.85 18.98
CA LYS A 214 -11.71 0.43 18.76
C LYS A 214 -12.03 0.06 17.31
N PRO A 215 -11.41 -1.01 16.76
CA PRO A 215 -11.82 -1.52 15.45
C PRO A 215 -13.33 -1.78 15.42
N ASN A 216 -14.00 -1.32 14.36
CA ASN A 216 -15.46 -1.42 14.13
C ASN A 216 -16.36 -0.57 15.03
N GLU A 217 -15.81 0.32 15.85
CA GLU A 217 -16.61 1.32 16.54
C GLU A 217 -17.17 2.32 15.50
N PRO A 218 -18.47 2.68 15.58
CA PRO A 218 -19.03 3.65 14.65
C PRO A 218 -18.27 4.97 14.76
N LEU A 219 -17.99 5.58 13.61
CA LEU A 219 -17.38 6.91 13.61
C LEU A 219 -18.36 7.88 14.29
N PRO A 220 -17.88 8.80 15.14
CA PRO A 220 -18.68 9.93 15.56
C PRO A 220 -19.22 10.65 14.30
N PRO A 221 -20.47 11.13 14.33
CA PRO A 221 -21.06 11.83 13.20
C PRO A 221 -20.19 13.04 12.82
N ASP A 222 -20.09 13.33 11.51
CA ASP A 222 -19.44 14.56 11.08
C ASP A 222 -20.27 15.76 11.59
N PRO A 223 -19.65 16.89 11.97
CA PRO A 223 -20.38 18.05 12.47
C PRO A 223 -21.40 18.62 11.45
N GLU A 224 -21.27 18.26 10.17
CA GLU A 224 -22.22 18.62 9.11
C GLU A 224 -23.42 17.65 9.02
N ASP A 225 -23.33 16.43 9.58
CA ASP A 225 -24.41 15.44 9.60
C ASP A 225 -25.51 15.79 10.62
N GLU A 226 -25.23 16.66 11.59
CA GLU A 226 -26.23 17.15 12.58
C GLU A 226 -27.23 18.15 11.97
N ALA A 227 -27.02 18.64 10.73
CA ALA A 227 -27.85 19.68 10.12
C ALA A 227 -29.13 19.18 9.41
N PHE A 228 -29.37 17.86 9.36
CA PHE A 228 -30.60 17.31 8.79
C PHE A 228 -31.46 16.63 9.86
N GLU A 229 -32.05 17.43 10.75
CA GLU A 229 -33.35 17.05 11.29
C GLU A 229 -34.41 17.26 10.19
N PRO A 230 -35.08 16.21 9.69
CA PRO A 230 -36.26 16.40 8.87
C PRO A 230 -37.34 17.04 9.75
N GLN A 231 -37.64 18.32 9.52
CA GLN A 231 -38.78 19.02 10.11
C GLN A 231 -40.12 18.53 9.52
N ASP A 232 -40.37 17.22 9.52
CA ASP A 232 -41.61 16.61 9.07
C ASP A 232 -42.44 16.08 10.25
N GLU A 233 -42.76 16.96 11.20
CA GLU A 233 -43.90 16.78 12.13
C GLU A 233 -44.73 18.07 12.28
N LEU A 234 -44.83 18.87 11.22
CA LEU A 234 -45.79 19.98 11.12
C LEU A 234 -46.64 19.84 9.86
N ARG A 235 -47.49 18.80 9.78
CA ARG A 235 -48.80 18.80 9.08
C ARG A 235 -49.49 17.42 9.13
N ALA A 236 -50.26 17.20 10.17
CA ALA A 236 -51.52 16.44 10.09
C ALA A 236 -52.59 17.35 10.71
N VAL A 237 -53.19 18.25 9.91
CA VAL A 237 -54.49 18.05 9.24
C VAL A 237 -55.53 17.48 10.22
N ALA A 238 -56.38 18.39 10.70
CA ALA A 238 -57.62 18.09 11.39
C ALA A 238 -58.54 17.18 10.56
N PRO A 239 -59.40 16.39 11.22
CA PRO A 239 -60.70 16.06 10.66
C PRO A 239 -61.83 16.66 11.51
N ASP A 240 -62.82 17.15 10.79
CA ASP A 240 -64.11 17.66 11.26
C ASP A 240 -64.83 16.70 12.21
N SER A 241 -65.50 17.27 13.22
CA SER A 241 -66.83 16.90 13.73
C SER A 241 -67.38 18.03 14.60
#